data_AF-A0A7R9V6Z8-F1
#
_entry.id   AF-A0A7R9V6Z8-F1
#
_cell.length_a   1.000
_cell.length_b   1.000
_cell.length_c   1.000
_cell.angle_alpha   90.00
_cell.angle_beta   90.00
_cell.angle_gamma   90.00
#
_symmetry.space_group_name_H-M   'P 1'
#
loop_
_entity.id
_entity.type
_entity.pdbx_description
1 polymer ?
#
loop_
_entity_poly.entity_id
_entity_poly.type
_entity_poly.pdbx_seq_one_letter_code
_entity_poly.pdbx_strand_id
1 'polypeptide(L)'
;AGMGSLLMVPIFHTITGLPPYMGMLAGLGFLWLLTDALHFGEDRDHLKVSSALKEIDNEGVLFFLGILLAVAALNEAGLLKEIAFWLDANVPSEQVVAGIIGFASALVDNVPLVAATQGMYDLSVHPADSPLWQLIAYCAGTGGSMLIIGSSAGVAFMGLSEGATFGWYAKTVAPWALLGYLSGLATYIMTHAEVVDTVVQQVADTVL
;
A
#
# COMPACT_ATOMS: atom_id res chain seq x y z
N ALA A 1 -0.20 9.79 25.87
CA ALA A 1 -0.02 8.33 26.01
C ALA A 1 -0.15 7.61 24.67
N GLY A 2 -1.28 7.69 23.96
CA GLY A 2 -1.50 6.98 22.68
C GLY A 2 -0.48 7.25 21.56
N MET A 3 -0.14 8.52 21.28
CA MET A 3 0.91 8.82 20.29
C MET A 3 2.28 8.25 20.71
N GLY A 4 2.57 8.26 22.01
CA GLY A 4 3.81 7.69 22.55
C GLY A 4 3.89 6.18 22.40
N SER A 5 2.77 5.47 22.58
CA SER A 5 2.72 4.01 22.34
C SER A 5 2.88 3.65 20.86
N LEU A 6 2.39 4.50 19.94
CA LEU A 6 2.59 4.31 18.49
C LEU A 6 4.06 4.50 18.09
N LEU A 7 4.72 5.55 18.61
CA LEU A 7 6.14 5.80 18.36
C LEU A 7 7.06 4.71 18.95
N MET A 8 6.60 3.99 19.98
CA MET A 8 7.35 2.86 20.56
C MET A 8 7.37 1.60 19.67
N VAL A 9 6.47 1.47 18.70
CA VAL A 9 6.41 0.29 17.81
C VAL A 9 7.71 0.04 17.04
N PRO A 10 8.28 1.00 16.29
CA PRO A 10 9.55 0.79 15.59
C PRO A 10 10.71 0.53 16.56
N ILE A 11 10.73 1.19 17.72
CA ILE A 11 11.76 1.00 18.75
C ILE A 11 11.70 -0.45 19.30
N PHE A 12 10.49 -0.92 19.60
CA PHE A 12 10.24 -2.28 20.06
C PHE A 12 10.71 -3.30 19.02
N HIS A 13 10.37 -3.11 17.74
CA HIS A 13 10.80 -4.00 16.66
C HIS A 13 12.33 -4.05 16.54
N THR A 14 13.00 -2.89 16.53
CA THR A 14 14.47 -2.82 16.40
C THR A 14 15.21 -3.47 17.55
N ILE A 15 14.70 -3.37 18.79
CA ILE A 15 15.37 -3.92 19.98
C ILE A 15 15.05 -5.41 20.17
N THR A 16 13.79 -5.81 19.96
CA THR A 16 13.34 -7.17 20.30
C THR A 16 13.41 -8.15 19.13
N GLY A 17 13.44 -7.65 17.89
CA GLY A 17 13.30 -8.46 16.68
C GLY A 17 11.90 -9.03 16.48
N LEU A 18 10.95 -8.75 17.37
CA LEU A 18 9.59 -9.25 17.26
C LEU A 18 8.77 -8.47 16.21
N PRO A 19 7.74 -9.09 15.60
CA PRO A 19 6.90 -8.42 14.63
C PRO A 19 6.26 -7.13 15.18
N PRO A 20 6.10 -6.07 14.37
CA PRO A 20 5.54 -4.78 14.80
C PRO A 20 4.16 -4.88 15.46
N TYR A 21 3.30 -5.83 15.05
CA TYR A 21 1.97 -6.00 15.65
C TYR A 21 2.03 -6.36 17.14
N MET A 22 3.05 -7.08 17.59
CA MET A 22 3.22 -7.38 19.02
C MET A 22 3.50 -6.10 19.81
N GLY A 23 4.29 -5.19 19.25
CA GLY A 23 4.52 -3.86 19.83
C GLY A 23 3.26 -3.01 19.88
N MET A 24 2.42 -3.06 18.84
CA MET A 24 1.12 -2.38 18.83
C MET A 24 0.18 -2.92 19.91
N LEU A 25 0.08 -4.25 20.07
CA LEU A 25 -0.73 -4.89 21.09
C LEU A 25 -0.23 -4.58 22.51
N ALA A 26 1.09 -4.59 22.73
CA ALA A 26 1.68 -4.22 24.00
C ALA A 26 1.41 -2.74 24.35
N GLY A 27 1.53 -1.85 23.37
CA GLY A 27 1.18 -0.44 23.52
C GLY A 27 -0.29 -0.22 23.88
N LEU A 28 -1.20 -0.95 23.22
CA LEU A 28 -2.63 -0.93 23.54
C LEU A 28 -2.91 -1.45 24.95
N GLY A 29 -2.29 -2.56 25.36
CA GLY A 29 -2.43 -3.11 26.71
C GLY A 29 -1.90 -2.17 27.80
N PHE A 30 -0.76 -1.51 27.55
CA PHE A 30 -0.24 -0.48 28.44
C PHE A 30 -1.18 0.72 28.55
N LEU A 31 -1.70 1.21 27.42
CA LEU A 31 -2.67 2.31 27.42
C LEU A 31 -3.92 1.94 28.21
N TRP A 32 -4.41 0.71 28.04
CA TRP A 32 -5.57 0.20 28.77
C TRP A 32 -5.33 0.22 30.28
N LEU A 33 -4.23 -0.39 30.75
CA LEU A 33 -3.87 -0.38 32.18
C LEU A 33 -3.74 1.04 32.72
N LEU A 34 -3.14 1.95 31.97
CA LEU A 34 -2.99 3.35 32.35
C LEU A 34 -4.34 4.06 32.46
N THR A 35 -5.23 3.89 31.48
CA THR A 35 -6.55 4.55 31.49
C THR A 35 -7.45 4.01 32.60
N ASP A 36 -7.40 2.71 32.87
CA ASP A 36 -8.19 2.08 33.93
C ASP A 36 -7.67 2.50 35.32
N ALA A 37 -6.35 2.64 35.48
CA ALA A 37 -5.75 3.14 36.72
C ALA A 37 -6.06 4.63 36.97
N LEU A 38 -6.04 5.46 35.93
CA LEU A 38 -6.29 6.91 36.04
C LEU A 38 -7.77 7.24 36.31
N HIS A 39 -8.70 6.49 35.72
CA HIS A 39 -10.15 6.72 35.88
C HIS A 39 -10.80 5.71 36.84
N PHE A 40 -10.01 5.15 37.76
CA PHE A 40 -10.52 4.21 38.75
C PHE A 40 -11.46 4.93 39.74
N GLY A 41 -12.75 4.57 39.71
CA GLY A 41 -13.77 5.14 40.61
C GLY A 41 -14.48 6.40 40.10
N GLU A 42 -14.18 6.87 38.88
CA GLU A 42 -14.93 7.96 38.23
C GLU A 42 -15.91 7.39 37.18
N ASP A 43 -17.13 7.97 37.07
CA ASP A 43 -18.13 7.69 36.02
C ASP A 43 -17.72 8.30 34.66
N ARG A 44 -16.49 8.03 34.21
CA ARG A 44 -15.93 8.49 32.93
C ARG A 44 -15.60 7.33 31.99
N ASP A 45 -16.55 6.43 31.82
CA ASP A 45 -16.40 5.21 31.01
C ASP A 45 -16.02 5.48 29.54
N HIS A 46 -16.37 6.64 28.99
CA HIS A 46 -16.01 7.04 27.63
C HIS A 46 -14.50 7.27 27.42
N LEU A 47 -13.71 7.43 28.49
CA LEU A 47 -12.26 7.62 28.43
C LEU A 47 -11.47 6.31 28.58
N LYS A 48 -12.17 5.18 28.78
CA LYS A 48 -11.56 3.84 28.86
C LYS A 48 -11.34 3.27 27.46
N VAL A 49 -10.27 2.51 27.31
CA VAL A 49 -9.94 1.81 26.05
C VAL A 49 -11.08 0.89 25.60
N SER A 50 -11.80 0.25 26.53
CA SER A 50 -12.95 -0.61 26.21
C SER A 50 -14.10 0.11 25.49
N SER A 51 -14.30 1.40 25.76
CA SER A 51 -15.29 2.22 25.04
C SER A 51 -14.76 2.62 23.67
N ALA A 52 -13.47 2.98 23.56
CA ALA A 52 -12.84 3.29 22.27
C ALA A 52 -12.80 2.07 21.32
N LEU A 53 -12.66 0.85 21.85
CA LEU A 53 -12.71 -0.39 21.07
C LEU A 53 -14.09 -0.60 20.40
N LYS A 54 -15.17 -0.04 20.94
CA LYS A 54 -16.50 -0.13 20.33
C LYS A 54 -16.66 0.78 19.11
N GLU A 55 -15.81 1.79 18.98
CA GLU A 55 -15.76 2.67 17.82
C GLU A 55 -14.82 2.17 16.72
N ILE A 56 -14.31 0.94 16.84
CA ILE A 56 -13.56 0.31 15.75
C ILE A 56 -14.50 0.10 14.56
N ASP A 57 -14.03 0.54 13.39
CA ASP A 57 -14.66 0.29 12.10
C ASP A 57 -14.51 -1.19 11.70
N ASN A 58 -15.43 -2.02 12.21
CA ASN A 58 -15.47 -3.45 11.91
C ASN A 58 -15.72 -3.72 10.41
N GLU A 59 -16.45 -2.84 9.71
CA GLU A 59 -16.72 -2.98 8.28
C GLU A 59 -15.43 -2.80 7.48
N GLY A 60 -14.64 -1.77 7.80
CA GLY A 60 -13.31 -1.55 7.22
C GLY A 60 -12.37 -2.74 7.46
N VAL A 61 -12.31 -3.28 8.68
CA VAL A 61 -11.45 -4.43 9.00
C VAL A 61 -11.85 -5.67 8.19
N LEU A 62 -13.14 -5.98 8.10
CA LEU A 62 -13.64 -7.13 7.34
C LEU A 62 -13.43 -6.94 5.83
N PHE A 63 -13.50 -5.70 5.32
CA PHE A 63 -13.19 -5.37 3.94
C PHE A 63 -11.72 -5.65 3.60
N PHE A 64 -10.76 -5.17 4.40
CA PHE A 64 -9.33 -5.47 4.19
C PHE A 64 -9.04 -6.95 4.33
N LEU A 65 -9.64 -7.63 5.31
CA LEU A 65 -9.52 -9.07 5.46
C LEU A 65 -9.98 -9.79 4.19
N GLY A 66 -11.11 -9.39 3.61
CA GLY A 66 -11.63 -9.94 2.37
C GLY A 66 -10.67 -9.77 1.19
N ILE A 67 -10.10 -8.56 1.02
CA ILE A 67 -9.12 -8.28 -0.05
C ILE A 67 -7.86 -9.14 0.13
N LEU A 68 -7.29 -9.18 1.34
CA LEU A 68 -6.08 -9.94 1.61
C LEU A 68 -6.29 -11.44 1.42
N LEU A 69 -7.44 -11.99 1.83
CA LEU A 69 -7.78 -13.39 1.61
C LEU A 69 -7.99 -13.71 0.12
N ALA A 70 -8.68 -12.85 -0.63
CA ALA A 70 -8.89 -13.04 -2.06
C ALA A 70 -7.55 -13.05 -2.82
N VAL A 71 -6.68 -12.08 -2.52
CA VAL A 71 -5.33 -12.03 -3.09
C VAL A 71 -4.52 -13.26 -2.71
N ALA A 72 -4.51 -13.64 -1.42
CA ALA A 72 -3.76 -14.79 -0.96
C ALA A 72 -4.21 -16.06 -1.71
N ALA A 73 -5.52 -16.21 -1.93
CA ALA A 73 -6.05 -17.30 -2.74
C ALA A 73 -5.59 -17.23 -4.21
N LEU A 74 -5.55 -16.05 -4.83
CA LEU A 74 -5.00 -15.87 -6.18
C LEU A 74 -3.50 -16.19 -6.25
N ASN A 75 -2.74 -15.85 -5.22
CA ASN A 75 -1.31 -16.14 -5.10
C ASN A 75 -1.07 -17.65 -4.95
N GLU A 76 -1.77 -18.31 -4.03
CA GLU A 76 -1.69 -19.76 -3.81
C GLU A 76 -2.18 -20.57 -5.03
N ALA A 77 -3.15 -20.04 -5.77
CA ALA A 77 -3.57 -20.60 -7.05
C ALA A 77 -2.53 -20.44 -8.18
N GLY A 78 -1.46 -19.64 -7.96
CA GLY A 78 -0.41 -19.38 -8.94
C GLY A 78 -0.76 -18.32 -10.00
N LEU A 79 -1.98 -17.78 -9.99
CA LEU A 79 -2.47 -16.85 -11.02
C LEU A 79 -1.68 -15.54 -11.07
N LEU A 80 -1.32 -14.98 -9.90
CA LEU A 80 -0.48 -13.78 -9.85
C LEU A 80 0.88 -14.01 -10.51
N LYS A 81 1.45 -15.20 -10.31
CA LYS A 81 2.75 -15.59 -10.89
C LYS A 81 2.66 -15.80 -12.40
N GLU A 82 1.58 -16.41 -12.89
CA GLU A 82 1.33 -16.58 -14.32
C GLU A 82 1.16 -15.23 -15.04
N ILE A 83 0.35 -14.33 -14.49
CA ILE A 83 0.15 -12.98 -15.04
C ILE A 83 1.47 -12.21 -15.04
N ALA A 84 2.23 -12.31 -13.95
CA ALA A 84 3.54 -11.70 -13.81
C ALA A 84 4.54 -12.19 -14.88
N PHE A 85 4.70 -13.50 -15.06
CA PHE A 85 5.58 -14.06 -16.10
C PHE A 85 5.09 -13.72 -17.50
N TRP A 86 3.78 -13.69 -17.72
CA TRP A 86 3.23 -13.26 -18.99
C TRP A 86 3.56 -11.78 -19.27
N LEU A 87 3.46 -10.92 -18.26
CA LEU A 87 3.87 -9.51 -18.38
C LEU A 87 5.37 -9.41 -18.71
N ASP A 88 6.22 -10.11 -17.97
CA ASP A 88 7.67 -10.08 -18.16
C ASP A 88 8.09 -10.59 -19.56
N ALA A 89 7.40 -11.61 -20.09
CA ALA A 89 7.68 -12.17 -21.41
C ALA A 89 7.16 -11.31 -22.58
N ASN A 90 6.14 -10.48 -22.37
CA ASN A 90 5.50 -9.70 -23.44
C ASN A 90 5.74 -8.18 -23.34
N VAL A 91 6.23 -7.70 -22.19
CA VAL A 91 6.56 -6.30 -21.95
C VAL A 91 8.09 -6.17 -21.92
N PRO A 92 8.70 -5.46 -22.88
CA PRO A 92 10.16 -5.46 -23.07
C PRO A 92 10.94 -4.75 -21.97
N SER A 93 10.27 -4.10 -21.01
CA SER A 93 10.91 -3.28 -19.98
C SER A 93 10.29 -3.49 -18.60
N GLU A 94 11.13 -3.88 -17.62
CA GLU A 94 10.75 -4.02 -16.21
C GLU A 94 10.15 -2.73 -15.63
N GLN A 95 10.54 -1.58 -16.17
CA GLN A 95 10.04 -0.28 -15.75
C GLN A 95 8.61 -0.03 -16.23
N VAL A 96 8.29 -0.50 -17.44
CA VAL A 96 6.92 -0.48 -17.98
C VAL A 96 6.05 -1.46 -17.20
N VAL A 97 6.59 -2.63 -16.83
CA VAL A 97 5.93 -3.58 -15.92
C VAL A 97 5.61 -2.92 -14.58
N ALA A 98 6.57 -2.24 -13.94
CA ALA A 98 6.35 -1.51 -12.69
C ALA A 98 5.26 -0.43 -12.83
N GLY A 99 5.26 0.30 -13.96
CA GLY A 99 4.22 1.25 -14.31
C GLY A 99 2.83 0.62 -14.42
N ILE A 100 2.70 -0.51 -15.12
CA ILE A 100 1.43 -1.26 -15.27
C ILE A 100 0.95 -1.77 -13.91
N ILE A 101 1.86 -2.25 -13.06
CA ILE A 101 1.54 -2.73 -11.71
C ILE A 101 1.04 -1.59 -10.83
N GLY A 102 1.60 -0.39 -10.95
CA GLY A 102 1.06 0.80 -10.29
C GLY A 102 -0.37 1.13 -10.74
N PHE A 103 -0.69 0.96 -12.04
CA PHE A 103 -2.07 1.05 -12.52
C PHE A 103 -2.98 -0.04 -11.96
N ALA A 104 -2.51 -1.28 -11.93
CA ALA A 104 -3.25 -2.38 -11.32
C ALA A 104 -3.52 -2.14 -9.82
N SER A 105 -2.60 -1.43 -9.15
CA SER A 105 -2.75 -1.05 -7.74
C SER A 105 -3.87 -0.04 -7.49
N ALA A 106 -4.43 0.61 -8.51
CA ALA A 106 -5.64 1.43 -8.35
C ALA A 106 -6.90 0.58 -8.15
N LEU A 107 -6.87 -0.70 -8.53
CA LEU A 107 -7.98 -1.65 -8.44
C LEU A 107 -7.74 -2.69 -7.34
N VAL A 108 -6.49 -3.09 -7.18
CA VAL A 108 -6.03 -4.10 -6.21
C VAL A 108 -5.19 -3.40 -5.14
N ASP A 109 -5.22 -3.91 -3.91
CA ASP A 109 -4.36 -3.37 -2.86
C ASP A 109 -2.86 -3.46 -3.24
N ASN A 110 -2.08 -2.51 -2.75
CA ASN A 110 -0.66 -2.38 -3.09
C ASN A 110 0.20 -3.50 -2.49
N VAL A 111 -0.13 -3.97 -1.29
CA VAL A 111 0.58 -5.06 -0.59
C VAL A 111 0.64 -6.35 -1.43
N PRO A 112 -0.50 -6.89 -1.93
CA PRO A 112 -0.55 -7.97 -2.92
C PRO A 112 0.41 -7.84 -4.10
N LEU A 113 0.41 -6.67 -4.73
CA LEU A 113 1.09 -6.45 -6.00
C LEU A 113 2.60 -6.30 -5.80
N VAL A 114 3.01 -5.66 -4.71
CA VAL A 114 4.42 -5.61 -4.30
C VAL A 114 4.92 -7.02 -3.93
N ALA A 115 4.11 -7.83 -3.25
CA ALA A 115 4.47 -9.22 -2.98
C ALA A 115 4.63 -10.04 -4.29
N ALA A 116 3.77 -9.79 -5.28
CA ALA A 116 3.89 -10.42 -6.60
C ALA A 116 5.17 -10.00 -7.32
N THR A 117 5.56 -8.72 -7.30
CA THR A 117 6.82 -8.25 -7.92
C THR A 117 8.06 -8.80 -7.23
N GLN A 118 8.01 -9.01 -5.91
CA GLN A 118 9.06 -9.73 -5.18
C GLN A 118 9.19 -11.20 -5.63
N GLY A 119 8.13 -11.80 -6.18
CA GLY A 119 8.18 -13.11 -6.82
C GLY A 119 8.70 -13.11 -8.27
N MET A 120 8.78 -11.93 -8.90
CA MET A 120 9.26 -11.74 -10.28
C MET A 120 10.76 -11.45 -10.33
N TYR A 121 11.23 -10.58 -9.43
CA TYR A 121 12.56 -10.02 -9.48
C TYR A 121 13.39 -10.48 -8.27
N ASP A 122 14.49 -11.17 -8.55
CA ASP A 122 15.36 -11.71 -7.51
C ASP A 122 16.32 -10.63 -6.96
N LEU A 123 16.54 -10.62 -5.65
CA LEU A 123 17.44 -9.68 -4.97
C LEU A 123 18.92 -9.82 -5.38
N SER A 124 19.31 -10.96 -5.95
CA SER A 124 20.65 -11.17 -6.52
C SER A 124 20.87 -10.41 -7.83
N VAL A 125 19.80 -10.15 -8.58
CA VAL A 125 19.82 -9.38 -9.83
C VAL A 125 19.52 -7.91 -9.56
N HIS A 126 18.54 -7.65 -8.69
CA HIS A 126 18.09 -6.33 -8.27
C HIS A 126 18.32 -6.15 -6.77
N PRO A 127 19.49 -5.63 -6.33
CA PRO A 127 19.77 -5.40 -4.91
C PRO A 127 18.70 -4.54 -4.24
N ALA A 128 18.52 -4.63 -2.92
CA ALA A 128 17.43 -3.97 -2.20
C ALA A 128 17.28 -2.45 -2.45
N ASP A 129 18.37 -1.76 -2.82
CA ASP A 129 18.39 -0.31 -3.09
C ASP A 129 18.38 0.02 -4.60
N SER A 130 18.01 -0.94 -5.45
CA SER A 130 18.02 -0.78 -6.91
C SER A 130 16.97 0.25 -7.38
N PRO A 131 17.20 0.89 -8.54
CA PRO A 131 16.20 1.76 -9.16
C PRO A 131 14.86 1.07 -9.41
N LEU A 132 14.86 -0.23 -9.70
CA LEU A 132 13.62 -0.98 -9.91
C LEU A 132 12.75 -1.01 -8.65
N TRP A 133 13.32 -1.26 -7.47
CA TRP A 133 12.54 -1.30 -6.23
C TRP A 133 12.01 0.07 -5.83
N GLN A 134 12.80 1.12 -6.05
CA GLN A 134 12.37 2.50 -5.83
C GLN A 134 11.20 2.86 -6.77
N LEU A 135 11.28 2.45 -8.04
CA LEU A 135 10.22 2.64 -9.03
C LEU A 135 8.95 1.86 -8.66
N ILE A 136 9.08 0.58 -8.30
CA ILE A 136 7.95 -0.25 -7.84
C ILE A 136 7.30 0.37 -6.60
N ALA A 137 8.10 0.82 -5.63
CA ALA A 137 7.59 1.47 -4.42
C ALA A 137 6.82 2.76 -4.75
N TYR A 138 7.34 3.58 -5.67
CA TYR A 138 6.63 4.75 -6.17
C TYR A 138 5.32 4.37 -6.87
N CYS A 139 5.38 3.44 -7.83
CA CYS A 139 4.24 3.03 -8.66
C CYS A 139 3.13 2.38 -7.83
N ALA A 140 3.46 1.40 -6.97
CA ALA A 140 2.48 0.76 -6.10
C ALA A 140 2.00 1.68 -4.96
N GLY A 141 2.88 2.53 -4.43
CA GLY A 141 2.54 3.45 -3.36
C GLY A 141 1.59 4.57 -3.80
N THR A 142 1.79 5.12 -5.00
CA THR A 142 0.97 6.22 -5.52
C THR A 142 -0.19 5.75 -6.40
N GLY A 143 -0.07 4.56 -7.01
CA GLY A 143 -1.03 4.04 -7.96
C GLY A 143 -2.44 3.81 -7.37
N GLY A 144 -2.51 3.36 -6.12
CA GLY A 144 -3.76 3.22 -5.36
C GLY A 144 -4.60 4.48 -5.23
N SER A 145 -4.00 5.67 -5.41
CA SER A 145 -4.71 6.94 -5.35
C SER A 145 -5.38 7.33 -6.67
N MET A 146 -5.17 6.60 -7.77
CA MET A 146 -5.80 6.93 -9.05
C MET A 146 -7.32 6.68 -9.04
N LEU A 147 -7.80 5.78 -8.19
CA LEU A 147 -9.22 5.53 -7.94
C LEU A 147 -9.50 5.62 -6.44
N ILE A 148 -10.68 6.13 -6.09
CA ILE A 148 -11.08 6.26 -4.67
C ILE A 148 -11.16 4.93 -3.92
N ILE A 149 -11.32 3.81 -4.64
CA ILE A 149 -11.34 2.46 -4.05
C ILE A 149 -9.95 1.82 -3.97
N GLY A 150 -8.94 2.41 -4.60
CA GLY A 150 -7.59 1.84 -4.67
C GLY A 150 -6.76 2.07 -3.39
N SER A 151 -7.31 2.75 -2.39
CA SER A 151 -6.64 2.93 -1.10
C SER A 151 -7.63 2.95 0.06
N SER A 152 -7.15 2.53 1.22
CA SER A 152 -7.90 2.59 2.49
C SER A 152 -8.37 3.99 2.83
N ALA A 153 -7.51 4.99 2.62
CA ALA A 153 -7.83 6.40 2.81
C ALA A 153 -8.94 6.87 1.86
N GLY A 154 -8.94 6.40 0.61
CA GLY A 154 -9.99 6.72 -0.37
C GLY A 154 -11.35 6.11 0.01
N VAL A 155 -11.37 4.84 0.43
CA VAL A 155 -12.59 4.17 0.91
C VAL A 155 -13.13 4.85 2.17
N ALA A 156 -12.26 5.20 3.12
CA ALA A 156 -12.64 5.96 4.30
C ALA A 156 -13.19 7.35 3.94
N PHE A 157 -12.55 8.06 3.01
CA PHE A 157 -13.02 9.36 2.54
C PHE A 157 -14.42 9.27 1.89
N MET A 158 -14.68 8.22 1.12
CA MET A 158 -16.00 7.93 0.55
C MET A 158 -17.06 7.70 1.64
N GLY A 159 -16.70 7.01 2.73
CA GLY A 159 -17.60 6.76 3.86
C GLY A 159 -17.88 8.00 4.72
N LEU A 160 -16.93 8.93 4.81
CA LEU A 160 -17.03 10.11 5.68
C LEU A 160 -17.63 11.34 4.99
N SER A 161 -17.58 11.43 3.66
CA SER A 161 -17.94 12.64 2.92
C SER A 161 -19.24 12.47 2.14
N GLU A 162 -20.27 13.25 2.50
CA GLU A 162 -21.49 13.33 1.72
C GLU A 162 -21.20 13.88 0.30
N GLY A 163 -21.37 13.02 -0.72
CA GLY A 163 -21.17 13.37 -2.13
C GLY A 163 -19.89 12.83 -2.78
N ALA A 164 -18.94 12.29 -2.01
CA ALA A 164 -17.71 11.70 -2.52
C ALA A 164 -17.92 10.29 -3.10
N THR A 165 -18.75 10.17 -4.14
CA THR A 165 -19.02 8.88 -4.81
C THR A 165 -17.86 8.45 -5.71
N PHE A 166 -17.80 7.15 -6.04
CA PHE A 166 -16.87 6.63 -7.05
C PHE A 166 -16.93 7.41 -8.37
N GLY A 167 -18.13 7.67 -8.90
CA GLY A 167 -18.30 8.40 -10.15
C GLY A 167 -17.84 9.86 -10.07
N TRP A 168 -18.10 10.53 -8.94
CA TRP A 168 -17.60 11.89 -8.72
C TRP A 168 -16.07 11.92 -8.69
N TYR A 169 -15.44 11.00 -7.97
CA TYR A 169 -13.98 10.93 -7.86
C TYR A 169 -13.35 10.62 -9.22
N ALA A 170 -13.88 9.62 -9.93
CA ALA A 170 -13.40 9.21 -11.26
C ALA A 170 -13.44 10.36 -12.28
N LYS A 171 -14.44 11.25 -12.19
CA LYS A 171 -14.57 12.39 -13.09
C LYS A 171 -13.75 13.61 -12.66
N THR A 172 -13.67 13.87 -11.36
CA THR A 172 -13.16 15.13 -10.82
C THR A 172 -11.72 15.03 -10.34
N VAL A 173 -11.37 13.95 -9.66
CA VAL A 173 -10.08 13.79 -8.96
C VAL A 173 -9.14 12.85 -9.70
N ALA A 174 -9.64 11.73 -10.21
CA ALA A 174 -8.83 10.73 -10.89
C ALA A 174 -7.99 11.29 -12.07
N PRO A 175 -8.45 12.26 -12.89
CA PRO A 175 -7.60 12.85 -13.91
C PRO A 175 -6.37 13.56 -13.34
N TRP A 176 -6.52 14.26 -12.21
CA TRP A 176 -5.40 14.94 -11.54
C TRP A 176 -4.50 13.95 -10.81
N ALA A 177 -5.07 12.92 -10.19
CA ALA A 177 -4.31 11.85 -9.57
C ALA A 177 -3.46 11.09 -10.61
N LEU A 178 -4.06 10.79 -11.77
CA LEU A 178 -3.38 10.19 -12.92
C LEU A 178 -2.26 11.09 -13.46
N LEU A 179 -2.52 12.40 -13.60
CA LEU A 179 -1.50 13.36 -14.02
C LEU A 179 -0.34 13.41 -13.01
N GLY A 180 -0.63 13.38 -11.71
CA GLY A 180 0.39 13.31 -10.66
C GLY A 180 1.22 12.03 -10.76
N TYR A 181 0.56 10.88 -10.91
CA TYR A 181 1.20 9.58 -11.11
C TYR A 181 2.13 9.57 -12.32
N LEU A 182 1.64 10.03 -13.48
CA LEU A 182 2.42 10.09 -14.72
C LEU A 182 3.57 11.11 -14.62
N SER A 183 3.36 12.25 -13.96
CA SER A 183 4.40 13.27 -13.79
C SER A 183 5.53 12.80 -12.89
N GLY A 184 5.22 12.12 -11.77
CA GLY A 184 6.25 11.54 -10.92
C GLY A 184 6.95 10.35 -11.58
N LEU A 185 6.23 9.53 -12.35
CA LEU A 185 6.83 8.46 -13.16
C LEU A 185 7.81 9.02 -14.19
N ALA A 186 7.40 10.05 -14.94
CA ALA A 186 8.25 10.73 -15.90
C ALA A 186 9.48 11.36 -15.22
N THR A 187 9.30 12.01 -14.08
CA THR A 187 10.40 12.60 -13.30
C THR A 187 11.37 11.54 -12.81
N TYR A 188 10.86 10.41 -12.32
CA TYR A 188 11.67 9.28 -11.88
C TYR A 188 12.53 8.75 -13.03
N ILE A 189 11.90 8.50 -14.18
CA ILE A 189 12.60 8.05 -15.39
C ILE A 189 13.67 9.07 -15.81
N MET A 190 13.32 10.36 -15.90
CA MET A 190 14.27 11.43 -16.29
C MET A 190 15.46 11.60 -15.34
N THR A 191 15.26 11.40 -14.03
CA THR A 191 16.33 11.54 -13.03
C THR A 191 17.28 10.35 -12.98
N HIS A 192 16.87 9.23 -13.57
CA HIS A 192 17.69 8.02 -13.70
C HIS A 192 18.10 7.87 -15.17
N ALA A 193 19.18 8.55 -15.59
CA ALA A 193 19.56 8.66 -17.01
C ALA A 193 19.76 7.28 -17.71
N GLU A 194 20.28 6.28 -17.00
CA GLU A 194 20.46 4.91 -17.51
C GLU A 194 19.11 4.21 -17.81
N VAL A 195 18.08 4.58 -17.07
CA VAL A 195 16.70 4.07 -17.18
C VAL A 195 16.03 4.67 -18.43
N VAL A 196 16.29 5.95 -18.76
CA VAL A 196 15.81 6.62 -19.99
C VAL A 196 16.35 5.95 -21.24
N ASP A 197 17.68 5.77 -21.34
CA ASP A 197 18.32 5.22 -22.53
C ASP A 197 17.83 3.79 -22.79
N THR A 198 17.68 2.99 -21.73
CA THR A 198 17.17 1.61 -21.82
C THR A 198 15.71 1.56 -22.31
N VAL A 199 14.82 2.41 -21.78
CA VAL A 199 13.41 2.46 -22.21
C VAL A 199 13.26 2.96 -23.63
N VAL A 200 13.97 4.05 -23.99
CA VAL A 200 13.88 4.62 -25.34
C VAL A 200 14.36 3.61 -26.39
N GLN A 201 15.44 2.90 -26.11
CA GLN A 201 15.95 1.85 -27.00
C GLN A 201 14.98 0.68 -27.12
N GLN A 202 14.47 0.16 -26.00
CA GLN A 202 13.53 -0.98 -25.98
C GLN A 202 12.19 -0.66 -26.65
N VAL A 203 11.66 0.56 -26.45
CA VAL A 203 10.42 1.00 -27.12
C VAL A 203 10.66 1.19 -28.61
N ALA A 204 11.80 1.77 -29.01
CA ALA A 204 12.16 1.92 -30.42
C ALA A 204 12.29 0.56 -31.14
N ASP A 205 12.90 -0.42 -30.49
CA ASP A 205 13.07 -1.79 -31.02
C ASP A 205 11.76 -2.59 -31.09
N THR A 206 10.71 -2.17 -30.37
CA THR A 206 9.39 -2.82 -30.38
C THR A 206 8.44 -2.23 -31.43
N VAL A 207 8.71 -1.00 -31.90
CA VAL A 207 7.86 -0.27 -32.87
C VAL A 207 8.38 -0.40 -34.31
N LEU A 208 9.60 -0.91 -34.50
CA LEU A 208 10.24 -1.20 -35.80
C LEU A 208 10.23 -2.72 -36.10
#